data_AF-A0A9R0R122-F1
#
_entry.id   AF-A0A9R0R122-F1
#
_cell.length_a   1.000
_cell.length_b   1.000
_cell.length_c   1.000
_cell.angle_alpha   90.00
_cell.angle_beta   90.00
_cell.angle_gamma   90.00
#
_symmetry.space_group_name_H-M   'P 1'
#
loop_
_entity.id
_entity.type
_entity.pdbx_description
1 polymer ?
#
loop_
_entity_poly.entity_id
_entity_poly.type
_entity_poly.pdbx_seq_one_letter_code
_entity_poly.pdbx_strand_id
1 'polypeptide(L)'
;MRVSSLLKHQHGGDFERLPPMASPNQMHHHQSPPMPNFCGNGFGPWNHGAHPERVGFPQGPVGWQGAPQSPSSYIVKKILRLEIPTDTYPNFNFIGRLLGPRGNSLKRIEASTGCRVFIRGKGSIKDPGKEEQLKGRPGYEHLDDPLHILIEAELPANVIDARLSKAQEILEELLKPVVRVRVSTIF
;
A
#
# COMPACT_ATOMS: atom_id res chain seq x y z
N MET A 1 69.78 -30.86 -31.61
CA MET A 1 70.38 -29.53 -31.33
C MET A 1 69.22 -28.63 -30.92
N ARG A 2 69.05 -28.31 -29.62
CA ARG A 2 69.47 -27.04 -28.97
C ARG A 2 69.14 -25.83 -29.87
N VAL A 3 68.37 -24.82 -29.48
CA VAL A 3 68.46 -23.89 -28.32
C VAL A 3 67.10 -23.16 -28.21
N SER A 4 66.36 -23.23 -27.09
CA SER A 4 66.27 -22.28 -25.96
C SER A 4 65.75 -20.85 -26.23
N SER A 5 64.68 -20.51 -25.50
CA SER A 5 64.30 -19.24 -24.83
C SER A 5 64.25 -17.91 -25.60
N LEU A 6 63.14 -17.18 -25.43
CA LEU A 6 63.20 -15.91 -24.70
C LEU A 6 61.83 -15.50 -24.13
N LEU A 7 61.81 -15.30 -22.82
CA LEU A 7 60.83 -14.56 -22.04
C LEU A 7 61.10 -13.04 -22.21
N LYS A 8 60.08 -12.23 -22.49
CA LYS A 8 60.02 -10.79 -22.14
C LYS A 8 58.57 -10.48 -21.76
N HIS A 9 58.25 -10.40 -20.47
CA HIS A 9 58.26 -9.19 -19.63
C HIS A 9 57.25 -8.10 -20.03
N GLN A 10 56.30 -7.92 -19.12
CA GLN A 10 55.95 -6.65 -18.46
C GLN A 10 54.82 -5.75 -18.96
N HIS A 11 53.96 -5.46 -17.98
CA HIS A 11 53.47 -4.14 -17.54
C HIS A 11 52.20 -3.54 -18.15
N GLY A 12 51.26 -3.27 -17.24
CA GLY A 12 50.92 -1.89 -16.91
C GLY A 12 50.05 -1.18 -17.93
N GLY A 13 48.75 -1.48 -17.91
CA GLY A 13 47.74 -0.56 -18.42
C GLY A 13 47.44 0.53 -17.39
N ASP A 14 48.44 1.34 -17.05
CA ASP A 14 48.28 2.61 -16.36
C ASP A 14 47.66 3.61 -17.34
N PHE A 15 46.38 3.95 -17.16
CA PHE A 15 45.80 5.18 -17.71
C PHE A 15 45.87 6.28 -16.63
N GLU A 16 47.11 6.64 -16.31
CA GLU A 16 47.50 7.95 -15.77
C GLU A 16 47.30 9.02 -16.88
N ARG A 17 46.95 10.28 -16.68
CA ARG A 17 46.69 11.09 -15.48
C ARG A 17 46.32 12.52 -15.96
N LEU A 18 45.53 13.21 -15.14
CA LEU A 18 45.49 14.67 -14.85
C LEU A 18 44.32 15.51 -15.43
N PRO A 19 43.93 16.62 -14.75
CA PRO A 19 43.98 16.93 -13.30
C PRO A 19 42.64 17.49 -12.75
N PRO A 20 42.54 17.69 -11.42
CA PRO A 20 41.35 18.25 -10.78
C PRO A 20 41.34 19.78 -10.88
N MET A 21 40.18 20.37 -11.11
CA MET A 21 39.99 21.82 -10.93
C MET A 21 39.10 22.08 -9.73
N ALA A 22 39.68 22.88 -8.84
CA ALA A 22 39.22 23.18 -7.50
C ALA A 22 38.09 24.20 -7.47
N SER A 23 37.29 24.12 -6.39
CA SER A 23 36.63 25.25 -5.75
C SER A 23 37.56 26.46 -5.61
N PRO A 24 37.04 27.69 -5.72
CA PRO A 24 36.62 28.39 -4.50
C PRO A 24 35.44 29.37 -4.70
N ASN A 25 34.45 29.38 -3.80
CA ASN A 25 34.29 30.51 -2.87
C ASN A 25 33.21 30.25 -1.82
N GLN A 26 33.49 30.72 -0.60
CA GLN A 26 32.65 30.60 0.58
C GLN A 26 31.71 31.82 0.76
N MET A 27 30.74 31.64 1.67
CA MET A 27 30.04 32.62 2.54
C MET A 27 28.95 33.51 1.92
N HIS A 28 27.68 33.23 2.24
CA HIS A 28 26.79 34.24 2.83
C HIS A 28 25.49 33.66 3.42
N HIS A 29 25.23 33.99 4.68
CA HIS A 29 24.00 33.77 5.45
C HIS A 29 22.95 34.84 5.11
N HIS A 30 21.87 34.55 4.36
CA HIS A 30 20.66 35.40 4.34
C HIS A 30 19.44 34.54 4.01
N GLN A 31 18.60 34.20 4.99
CA GLN A 31 17.30 34.84 5.24
C GLN A 31 16.30 34.71 4.07
N SER A 32 15.37 33.77 4.23
CA SER A 32 14.12 33.67 3.46
C SER A 32 13.32 34.98 3.57
N PRO A 33 12.77 35.52 2.48
CA PRO A 33 11.88 36.67 2.55
C PRO A 33 10.51 36.28 3.14
N PRO A 34 9.92 37.09 4.03
CA PRO A 34 8.56 36.90 4.51
C PRO A 34 7.54 37.20 3.41
N MET A 35 6.47 36.40 3.36
CA MET A 35 5.31 36.67 2.50
C MET A 35 4.66 38.01 2.91
N PRO A 36 4.26 38.86 1.95
CA PRO A 36 3.52 40.07 2.26
C PRO A 36 2.05 39.75 2.62
N ASN A 37 1.64 40.28 3.76
CA ASN A 37 0.24 40.42 4.17
C ASN A 37 -0.55 41.15 3.08
N PHE A 38 -1.58 40.49 2.55
CA PHE A 38 -2.66 41.17 1.85
C PHE A 38 -3.54 41.86 2.89
N CYS A 39 -3.57 43.18 2.82
CA CYS A 39 -4.47 44.06 3.55
C CYS A 39 -5.90 43.98 2.97
N GLY A 40 -6.91 44.19 3.82
CA GLY A 40 -8.22 44.65 3.35
C GLY A 40 -9.39 44.32 4.27
N ASN A 41 -9.95 45.38 4.87
CA ASN A 41 -11.21 45.49 5.63
C ASN A 41 -11.07 45.18 7.14
N GLY A 42 -11.30 46.09 8.09
CA GLY A 42 -11.79 47.46 8.04
C GLY A 42 -12.23 47.87 9.47
N PHE A 43 -12.00 49.14 9.80
CA PHE A 43 -12.62 49.92 10.89
C PHE A 43 -12.26 49.65 12.37
N GLY A 44 -11.58 50.63 12.99
CA GLY A 44 -11.77 51.00 14.40
C GLY A 44 -10.49 51.22 15.24
N PRO A 45 -10.11 52.48 15.57
CA PRO A 45 -8.96 52.80 16.42
C PRO A 45 -9.38 53.18 17.85
N TRP A 46 -8.90 52.45 18.86
CA TRP A 46 -8.79 52.96 20.23
C TRP A 46 -7.39 52.65 20.76
N ASN A 47 -6.57 53.70 20.84
CA ASN A 47 -5.33 53.78 21.59
C ASN A 47 -5.68 54.27 22.99
N HIS A 48 -5.33 53.56 24.07
CA HIS A 48 -4.90 54.14 25.35
C HIS A 48 -4.20 53.07 26.18
N GLY A 49 -2.93 53.30 26.49
CA GLY A 49 -2.16 52.47 27.40
C GLY A 49 -2.54 52.68 28.86
N ALA A 50 -2.33 51.63 29.66
CA ALA A 50 -1.99 51.69 31.07
C ALA A 50 -1.69 50.25 31.56
N HIS A 51 -0.42 49.96 31.85
CA HIS A 51 -0.06 49.18 33.05
C HIS A 51 -0.41 50.06 34.26
N PRO A 52 -0.73 49.54 35.47
CA PRO A 52 -0.07 48.38 36.07
C PRO A 52 -0.99 47.46 36.90
N GLU A 53 -0.49 46.29 37.30
CA GLU A 53 -0.35 45.84 38.70
C GLU A 53 -0.25 44.31 38.80
N ARG A 54 0.71 43.88 39.62
CA ARG A 54 0.97 42.50 40.01
C ARG A 54 -0.24 41.93 40.74
N VAL A 55 -0.72 40.78 40.29
CA VAL A 55 -1.37 39.79 41.17
C VAL A 55 -0.87 38.42 40.76
N GLY A 56 -0.14 37.79 41.67
CA GLY A 56 0.40 36.45 41.50
C GLY A 56 -0.73 35.42 41.45
N PHE A 57 -0.73 34.62 40.38
CA PHE A 57 -1.40 33.33 40.36
C PHE A 57 -0.32 32.26 40.41
N PRO A 58 -0.39 31.29 41.35
CA PRO A 58 0.59 30.22 41.40
C PRO A 58 0.53 29.43 40.09
N GLN A 59 1.69 29.21 39.51
CA GLN A 59 1.89 28.33 38.38
C GLN A 59 1.46 26.92 38.81
N GLY A 60 0.23 26.54 38.46
CA GLY A 60 -0.15 25.14 38.42
C GLY A 60 0.74 24.42 37.41
N PRO A 61 1.08 23.16 37.62
CA PRO A 61 1.83 22.42 36.62
C PRO A 61 0.92 22.31 35.40
N VAL A 62 1.31 22.95 34.29
CA VAL A 62 0.88 22.52 32.96
C VAL A 62 1.53 21.16 32.75
N GLY A 63 0.90 20.14 33.35
CA GLY A 63 1.00 18.78 32.87
C GLY A 63 0.45 18.84 31.47
N TRP A 64 1.32 18.70 30.47
CA TRP A 64 0.97 18.39 29.10
C TRP A 64 0.29 17.02 29.09
N GLN A 65 -0.93 16.96 29.61
CA GLN A 65 -1.80 15.80 29.46
C GLN A 65 -2.22 15.85 27.99
N GLY A 66 -1.43 15.19 27.15
CA GLY A 66 -1.87 14.81 25.82
C GLY A 66 -3.25 14.19 25.96
N ALA A 67 -4.22 14.72 25.20
CA ALA A 67 -5.57 14.20 25.18
C ALA A 67 -5.51 12.66 25.09
N PRO A 68 -6.31 11.91 25.88
CA PRO A 68 -6.32 10.46 25.79
C PRO A 68 -6.60 10.11 24.33
N GLN A 69 -5.63 9.43 23.70
CA GLN A 69 -5.76 8.96 22.34
C GLN A 69 -7.03 8.12 22.31
N SER A 70 -8.05 8.61 21.60
CA SER A 70 -9.37 8.00 21.62
C SER A 70 -9.22 6.51 21.29
N PRO A 71 -9.76 5.58 22.09
CA PRO A 71 -9.68 4.15 21.81
C PRO A 71 -10.36 3.77 20.48
N SER A 72 -11.02 4.70 19.80
CA SER A 72 -11.59 4.51 18.47
C SER A 72 -10.58 4.65 17.32
N SER A 73 -9.31 4.99 17.55
CA SER A 73 -8.37 5.33 16.46
C SER A 73 -7.31 4.27 16.13
N TYR A 74 -7.18 3.18 16.90
CA TYR A 74 -6.14 2.19 16.59
C TYR A 74 -6.56 1.35 15.37
N ILE A 75 -5.66 1.30 14.38
CA ILE A 75 -5.81 0.50 13.17
C ILE A 75 -5.42 -0.93 13.53
N VAL A 76 -6.31 -1.87 13.21
CA VAL A 76 -6.08 -3.30 13.39
C VAL A 76 -5.99 -3.95 12.02
N LYS A 77 -5.17 -4.99 11.91
CA LYS A 77 -5.11 -5.84 10.73
C LYS A 77 -5.81 -7.17 11.02
N LYS A 78 -6.82 -7.52 10.22
CA LYS A 78 -7.50 -8.82 10.24
C LYS A 78 -7.38 -9.50 8.88
N ILE A 79 -7.17 -10.81 8.89
CA ILE A 79 -7.07 -11.62 7.68
C ILE A 79 -8.12 -12.72 7.78
N LEU A 80 -8.91 -12.90 6.73
CA LEU A 80 -9.90 -13.97 6.61
C LEU A 80 -9.59 -14.80 5.37
N ARG A 81 -9.70 -16.12 5.50
CA ARG A 81 -9.51 -17.07 4.40
C ARG A 81 -10.86 -17.67 4.00
N LEU A 82 -11.20 -17.58 2.72
CA LEU A 82 -12.38 -18.22 2.12
C LEU A 82 -11.93 -19.32 1.16
N GLU A 83 -12.51 -20.50 1.32
CA GLU A 83 -12.25 -21.63 0.43
C GLU A 83 -13.23 -21.60 -0.75
N ILE A 84 -12.73 -21.91 -1.95
CA ILE A 84 -13.56 -21.96 -3.15
C ILE A 84 -13.91 -23.43 -3.41
N PRO A 85 -15.21 -23.80 -3.48
CA PRO A 85 -15.64 -25.18 -3.71
C PRO A 85 -15.46 -25.58 -5.18
N THR A 86 -14.21 -25.71 -5.62
CA THR A 86 -13.87 -26.13 -6.99
C THR A 86 -14.28 -27.57 -7.27
N ASP A 87 -14.30 -28.42 -6.24
CA ASP A 87 -14.72 -29.83 -6.36
C ASP A 87 -16.21 -29.98 -6.66
N THR A 88 -17.04 -29.09 -6.12
CA THR A 88 -18.49 -29.12 -6.35
C THR A 88 -18.86 -28.63 -7.76
N TYR A 89 -18.11 -27.67 -8.29
CA TYR A 89 -18.39 -27.07 -9.60
C TYR A 89 -17.10 -26.90 -10.44
N PRO A 90 -16.51 -27.99 -10.94
CA PRO A 90 -15.22 -27.95 -11.65
C PRO A 90 -15.28 -27.21 -13.00
N ASN A 91 -16.46 -27.11 -13.62
CA ASN A 91 -16.64 -26.43 -14.90
C ASN A 91 -16.98 -24.93 -14.75
N PHE A 92 -16.94 -24.40 -13.52
CA PHE A 92 -17.30 -23.02 -13.24
C PHE A 92 -16.07 -22.15 -12.98
N ASN A 93 -15.94 -21.06 -13.75
CA ASN A 93 -14.81 -20.13 -13.64
C ASN A 93 -15.05 -19.09 -12.52
N PHE A 94 -14.84 -19.48 -11.27
CA PHE A 94 -14.98 -18.59 -10.11
C PHE A 94 -14.13 -17.32 -10.24
N ILE A 95 -12.85 -17.47 -10.56
CA ILE A 95 -11.88 -16.35 -10.69
C ILE A 95 -12.35 -15.35 -11.75
N GLY A 96 -12.77 -15.84 -12.92
CA GLY A 96 -13.26 -14.99 -14.01
C GLY A 96 -14.50 -14.19 -13.61
N ARG A 97 -15.40 -14.79 -12.81
CA ARG A 97 -16.59 -14.11 -12.29
C ARG A 97 -16.26 -13.10 -11.19
N LEU A 98 -15.35 -13.44 -10.28
CA LEU A 98 -14.89 -12.57 -9.19
C LEU A 98 -14.21 -11.31 -9.73
N LEU A 99 -13.29 -11.48 -10.69
CA LEU A 99 -12.62 -10.36 -11.34
C LEU A 99 -13.60 -9.56 -12.22
N GLY A 100 -14.44 -10.26 -12.97
CA GLY A 100 -15.32 -9.64 -13.96
C GLY A 100 -14.55 -8.99 -15.11
N PRO A 101 -15.22 -8.22 -15.98
CA PRO A 101 -14.58 -7.59 -17.12
C PRO A 101 -13.48 -6.61 -16.65
N ARG A 102 -12.26 -6.83 -17.13
CA ARG A 102 -11.06 -6.04 -16.77
C ARG A 102 -10.75 -5.98 -15.26
N GLY A 103 -11.25 -6.91 -14.45
CA GLY A 103 -11.03 -6.87 -12.99
C GLY A 103 -11.88 -5.82 -12.25
N ASN A 104 -12.85 -5.19 -12.92
CA ASN A 104 -13.64 -4.10 -12.33
C ASN A 104 -14.54 -4.55 -11.17
N SER A 105 -15.00 -5.81 -11.18
CA SER A 105 -15.85 -6.32 -10.11
C SER A 105 -15.07 -6.43 -8.80
N LEU A 106 -13.91 -7.09 -8.83
CA LEU A 106 -13.05 -7.23 -7.65
C LEU A 106 -12.59 -5.86 -7.13
N LYS A 107 -12.15 -4.97 -8.03
CA LYS A 107 -11.74 -3.61 -7.68
C LYS A 107 -12.86 -2.81 -7.00
N ARG A 108 -14.11 -3.01 -7.42
CA ARG A 108 -15.28 -2.38 -6.79
C ARG A 108 -15.51 -2.93 -5.39
N ILE A 109 -15.38 -4.24 -5.18
CA ILE A 109 -15.54 -4.86 -3.86
C ILE A 109 -14.50 -4.29 -2.92
N GLU A 110 -13.22 -4.31 -3.30
CA GLU A 110 -12.11 -3.73 -2.51
C GLU A 110 -12.33 -2.25 -2.20
N ALA A 111 -12.73 -1.45 -3.19
CA ALA A 111 -13.00 -0.02 -2.99
C ALA A 111 -14.21 0.24 -2.08
N SER A 112 -15.23 -0.62 -2.14
CA SER A 112 -16.45 -0.46 -1.34
C SER A 112 -16.27 -0.89 0.12
N THR A 113 -15.46 -1.92 0.38
CA THR A 113 -15.24 -2.47 1.72
C THR A 113 -14.00 -1.86 2.39
N GLY A 114 -13.05 -1.36 1.61
CA GLY A 114 -11.74 -0.93 2.10
C GLY A 114 -10.83 -2.10 2.46
N CYS A 115 -11.16 -3.31 2.02
CA CYS A 115 -10.35 -4.51 2.22
C CYS A 115 -9.50 -4.80 0.97
N ARG A 116 -8.39 -5.52 1.15
CA ARG A 116 -7.54 -6.06 0.09
C ARG A 116 -7.90 -7.53 -0.12
N VAL A 117 -8.09 -7.94 -1.36
CA VAL A 117 -8.50 -9.30 -1.70
C VAL A 117 -7.43 -9.95 -2.56
N PHE A 118 -6.91 -11.08 -2.10
CA PHE A 118 -5.89 -11.86 -2.80
C PHE A 118 -6.47 -13.21 -3.20
N ILE A 119 -6.38 -13.54 -4.48
CA ILE A 119 -6.70 -14.87 -4.98
C ILE A 119 -5.39 -15.67 -4.96
N ARG A 120 -5.40 -16.82 -4.28
CA ARG A 120 -4.24 -17.70 -4.06
C ARG A 120 -4.70 -19.16 -4.21
N GLY A 121 -3.76 -20.09 -4.21
CA GLY A 121 -4.05 -21.50 -4.46
C GLY A 121 -3.82 -21.96 -5.90
N LYS A 122 -3.90 -23.26 -6.09
CA LYS A 122 -3.84 -23.98 -7.36
C LYS A 122 -4.97 -23.56 -8.29
N GLY A 123 -4.66 -23.27 -9.54
CA GLY A 123 -5.62 -22.77 -10.53
C GLY A 123 -5.90 -21.27 -10.43
N SER A 124 -5.19 -20.52 -9.56
CA SER A 124 -5.28 -19.05 -9.53
C SER A 124 -4.75 -18.43 -10.83
N ILE A 125 -3.88 -19.13 -11.55
CA ILE A 125 -3.31 -18.69 -12.81
C ILE A 125 -4.09 -19.32 -13.96
N LYS A 126 -4.46 -18.50 -14.94
CA LYS A 126 -5.24 -18.94 -16.11
C LYS A 126 -4.57 -20.06 -16.91
N ASP A 127 -3.25 -19.99 -17.05
CA ASP A 127 -2.47 -20.93 -17.85
C ASP A 127 -1.78 -21.99 -16.94
N PRO A 128 -2.21 -23.26 -16.94
CA PRO A 128 -1.64 -24.29 -16.05
C PRO A 128 -0.16 -24.57 -16.33
N GLY A 129 0.28 -24.47 -17.59
CA GLY A 129 1.70 -24.67 -17.94
C GLY A 129 2.62 -23.57 -17.41
N LYS A 130 2.09 -22.36 -17.16
CA LYS A 130 2.86 -21.30 -16.47
C LYS A 130 2.83 -21.49 -14.96
N GLU A 131 1.71 -21.97 -14.43
CA GLU A 131 1.57 -22.28 -13.01
C GLU A 131 2.63 -23.29 -12.55
N GLU A 132 2.81 -24.38 -13.31
CA GLU A 132 3.80 -25.42 -12.96
C GLU A 132 5.26 -24.93 -13.07
N GLN A 133 5.56 -24.03 -13.99
CA GLN A 133 6.91 -23.42 -14.10
C GLN A 133 7.21 -22.41 -12.99
N LEU A 134 6.18 -21.75 -12.46
CA LEU A 134 6.31 -20.81 -11.34
C LEU A 134 6.26 -21.52 -9.99
N LYS A 135 5.75 -22.75 -9.95
CA LYS A 135 5.76 -23.60 -8.77
C LYS A 135 7.21 -23.83 -8.30
N GLY A 136 7.44 -23.66 -6.99
CA GLY A 136 8.78 -23.74 -6.39
C GLY A 136 9.62 -22.45 -6.47
N ARG A 137 9.11 -21.37 -7.07
CA ARG A 137 9.70 -20.02 -6.94
C ARG A 137 9.29 -19.39 -5.60
N PRO A 138 10.18 -18.62 -4.94
CA PRO A 138 9.80 -17.85 -3.76
C PRO A 138 8.66 -16.89 -4.10
N GLY A 139 7.61 -16.89 -3.29
CA GLY A 139 6.40 -16.10 -3.51
C GLY A 139 5.25 -16.83 -4.22
N TYR A 140 5.46 -18.05 -4.71
CA TYR A 140 4.43 -18.91 -5.33
C TYR A 140 4.18 -20.21 -4.56
N GLU A 141 4.60 -20.29 -3.29
CA GLU A 141 4.40 -21.47 -2.42
C GLU A 141 2.91 -21.81 -2.22
N HIS A 142 2.04 -20.81 -2.33
CA HIS A 142 0.60 -20.99 -2.26
C HIS A 142 -0.01 -21.74 -3.45
N LEU A 143 0.76 -22.12 -4.48
CA LEU A 143 0.25 -22.90 -5.61
C LEU A 143 0.00 -24.38 -5.24
N ASP A 144 0.54 -24.85 -4.12
CA ASP A 144 0.25 -26.18 -3.57
C ASP A 144 -1.07 -26.24 -2.79
N ASP A 145 -1.51 -25.10 -2.25
CA ASP A 145 -2.78 -25.00 -1.54
C ASP A 145 -3.99 -25.06 -2.48
N PRO A 146 -5.16 -25.53 -2.00
CA PRO A 146 -6.40 -25.44 -2.77
C PRO A 146 -6.75 -23.98 -3.08
N LEU A 147 -7.53 -23.75 -4.14
CA LEU A 147 -7.96 -22.42 -4.55
C LEU A 147 -8.70 -21.70 -3.41
N HIS A 148 -8.16 -20.57 -2.96
CA HIS A 148 -8.72 -19.82 -1.85
C HIS A 148 -8.54 -18.31 -2.02
N ILE A 149 -9.35 -17.54 -1.30
CA ILE A 149 -9.31 -16.09 -1.29
C ILE A 149 -8.88 -15.63 0.10
N LEU A 150 -7.89 -14.74 0.16
CA LEU A 150 -7.49 -14.06 1.39
C LEU A 150 -8.01 -12.62 1.37
N ILE A 151 -8.79 -12.26 2.38
CA ILE A 151 -9.28 -10.92 2.59
C ILE A 151 -8.50 -10.30 3.74
N GLU A 152 -7.70 -9.29 3.45
CA GLU A 152 -6.96 -8.52 4.44
C GLU A 152 -7.65 -7.17 4.64
N ALA A 153 -8.04 -6.88 5.87
CA ALA A 153 -8.60 -5.59 6.25
C ALA A 153 -7.61 -4.90 7.21
N GLU A 154 -7.21 -3.68 6.88
CA GLU A 154 -6.40 -2.81 7.73
C GLU A 154 -7.21 -1.55 8.00
N LEU A 155 -8.01 -1.58 9.07
CA LEU A 155 -9.03 -0.58 9.37
C LEU A 155 -9.14 -0.36 10.88
N PRO A 156 -9.75 0.76 11.32
CA PRO A 156 -10.04 0.99 12.73
C PRO A 156 -10.87 -0.15 13.35
N ALA A 157 -10.53 -0.54 14.58
CA ALA A 157 -11.10 -1.71 15.26
C ALA A 157 -12.64 -1.68 15.39
N ASN A 158 -13.24 -0.49 15.40
CA ASN A 158 -14.69 -0.29 15.47
C ASN A 158 -15.43 -0.65 14.18
N VAL A 159 -14.77 -0.62 13.01
CA VAL A 159 -15.41 -0.87 11.70
C VAL A 159 -14.89 -2.11 11.00
N ILE A 160 -13.71 -2.60 11.38
CA ILE A 160 -13.04 -3.70 10.68
C ILE A 160 -13.91 -4.96 10.58
N ASP A 161 -14.60 -5.34 11.65
CA ASP A 161 -15.46 -6.53 11.67
C ASP A 161 -16.63 -6.39 10.71
N ALA A 162 -17.30 -5.23 10.69
CA ALA A 162 -18.40 -4.95 9.78
C ALA A 162 -17.94 -4.95 8.31
N ARG A 163 -16.77 -4.36 8.01
CA ARG A 163 -16.22 -4.30 6.65
C ARG A 163 -15.77 -5.67 6.14
N LEU A 164 -15.11 -6.44 7.00
CA LEU A 164 -14.62 -7.78 6.68
C LEU A 164 -15.79 -8.75 6.48
N SER A 165 -16.82 -8.70 7.34
CA SER A 165 -18.06 -9.47 7.16
C SER A 165 -18.78 -9.08 5.85
N LYS A 166 -18.83 -7.79 5.51
CA LYS A 166 -19.44 -7.36 4.25
C LYS A 166 -18.69 -7.85 3.01
N ALA A 167 -17.36 -7.81 3.04
CA ALA A 167 -16.53 -8.34 1.96
C ALA A 167 -16.74 -9.85 1.78
N GLN A 168 -16.80 -10.60 2.89
CA GLN A 168 -17.07 -12.02 2.90
C GLN A 168 -18.42 -12.33 2.24
N GLU A 169 -19.50 -11.68 2.66
CA GLU A 169 -20.86 -11.91 2.14
C GLU A 169 -20.92 -11.75 0.61
N ILE A 170 -20.34 -10.67 0.09
CA ILE A 170 -20.32 -10.39 -1.36
C ILE A 170 -19.50 -11.45 -2.11
N LEU A 171 -18.35 -11.86 -1.57
CA LEU A 171 -17.51 -12.87 -2.20
C LEU A 171 -18.19 -14.24 -2.18
N GLU A 172 -18.80 -14.65 -1.07
CA GLU A 172 -19.57 -15.90 -0.97
C GLU A 172 -20.74 -15.94 -1.95
N GLU A 173 -21.41 -14.81 -2.19
CA GLU A 173 -22.49 -14.72 -3.20
C GLU A 173 -21.95 -14.98 -4.62
N LEU A 174 -20.76 -14.48 -4.94
CA LEU A 174 -20.11 -14.70 -6.24
C LEU A 174 -19.63 -16.15 -6.43
N LEU A 175 -19.31 -16.83 -5.33
CA LEU A 175 -18.96 -18.25 -5.30
C LEU A 175 -20.17 -19.18 -5.47
N LYS A 176 -21.40 -18.67 -5.45
CA LYS A 176 -22.58 -19.48 -5.78
C LYS A 176 -22.86 -19.40 -7.28
N PRO A 177 -22.82 -20.51 -8.03
CA PRO A 177 -23.14 -20.48 -9.45
C PRO A 177 -24.58 -19.99 -9.63
N VAL A 178 -24.77 -18.89 -10.36
CA VAL A 178 -26.12 -18.45 -10.73
C VAL A 178 -26.61 -19.41 -11.79
N VAL A 179 -27.55 -20.26 -11.41
CA VAL A 179 -28.33 -21.06 -12.37
C VAL A 179 -29.11 -20.05 -13.20
N ARG A 180 -28.52 -19.59 -14.31
CA ARG A 180 -29.26 -18.81 -15.30
C ARG A 180 -30.26 -19.76 -15.93
N VAL A 181 -31.48 -19.78 -15.40
CA VAL A 181 -32.64 -20.30 -16.11
C VAL A 181 -32.74 -19.46 -17.37
N ARG A 182 -32.29 -20.02 -18.50
CA ARG A 182 -32.51 -19.39 -19.79
C ARG A 182 -34.01 -19.44 -20.03
N VAL A 183 -34.71 -18.34 -19.76
CA VAL A 183 -36.05 -18.14 -20.31
C VAL A 183 -35.84 -18.04 -21.81
N SER A 184 -35.98 -19.19 -22.48
CA SER A 184 -35.99 -19.25 -23.93
C SER A 184 -37.32 -18.64 -24.32
N THR A 185 -37.34 -17.32 -24.53
CA THR A 185 -38.46 -16.66 -25.18
C THR A 185 -38.50 -17.20 -26.61
N ILE A 186 -39.36 -18.19 -26.82
CA ILE A 186 -39.76 -18.67 -28.13
C ILE A 186 -40.66 -17.58 -28.71
N PHE A 187 -40.20 -16.90 -29.76
CA PHE A 187 -41.04 -16.19 -30.73
C PHE A 187 -40.64 -16.67 -32.12
#